data_AF-A0A352C5R9-F1
#
_entry.id   AF-A0A352C5R9-F1
#
_cell.length_a   1.000
_cell.length_b   1.000
_cell.length_c   1.000
_cell.angle_alpha   90.00
_cell.angle_beta   90.00
_cell.angle_gamma   90.00
#
_symmetry.space_group_name_H-M   'P 1'
#
loop_
_entity.id
_entity.type
_entity.pdbx_description
1 polymer ?
#
loop_
_entity_poly.entity_id
_entity_poly.type
_entity_poly.pdbx_seq_one_letter_code
_entity_poly.pdbx_strand_id
1 'polypeptide(L)'
;MEIIFHGQQDWRKTQESILGIIQMLHDQYHIAQLREIHLSLTLMDDEGFDVELIDTETHESYRVMEVFRDHKDFQKVRQSAPLTLIVDNTKND
;
A
#
# COMPACT_ATOMS: atom_id res chain seq x y z
N MET A 1 -15.09 1.63 -1.53
CA MET A 1 -14.96 1.20 -2.93
C MET A 1 -13.84 0.19 -2.96
N GLU A 2 -14.05 -0.94 -3.60
CA GLU A 2 -13.01 -1.95 -3.79
C GLU A 2 -12.52 -1.86 -5.24
N ILE A 3 -11.20 -1.90 -5.42
CA ILE A 3 -10.54 -1.88 -6.72
C ILE A 3 -9.69 -3.13 -6.77
N ILE A 4 -10.02 -4.03 -7.68
CA ILE A 4 -9.33 -5.32 -7.84
C ILE A 4 -8.68 -5.32 -9.22
N PHE A 5 -7.36 -5.51 -9.26
CA PHE A 5 -6.64 -5.76 -10.50
C PHE A 5 -6.64 -7.25 -10.78
N HIS A 6 -7.26 -7.67 -11.90
CA HIS A 6 -7.31 -9.07 -12.30
C HIS A 6 -6.12 -9.44 -13.21
N GLY A 7 -5.67 -10.69 -13.11
CA GLY A 7 -4.61 -11.27 -13.93
C GLY A 7 -3.19 -10.94 -13.43
N GLN A 8 -2.20 -11.57 -14.06
CA GLN A 8 -0.79 -11.29 -13.77
C GLN A 8 -0.43 -9.88 -14.24
N GLN A 9 0.00 -9.03 -13.30
CA GLN A 9 0.47 -7.69 -13.59
C GLN A 9 1.96 -7.62 -13.33
N ASP A 10 2.71 -7.12 -14.30
CA ASP A 10 4.09 -6.71 -14.04
C ASP A 10 4.12 -5.45 -13.17
N TRP A 11 5.24 -5.23 -12.49
CA TRP A 11 5.38 -4.11 -11.54
C TRP A 11 5.10 -2.74 -12.18
N ARG A 12 5.52 -2.55 -13.44
CA ARG A 12 5.33 -1.27 -14.15
C ARG A 12 3.85 -1.01 -14.43
N LYS A 13 3.12 -2.00 -14.94
CA LYS A 13 1.68 -1.88 -15.19
C LYS A 13 0.90 -1.64 -13.91
N THR A 14 1.27 -2.30 -12.82
CA THR A 14 0.64 -2.10 -11.50
C THR A 14 0.82 -0.65 -11.04
N GLN A 15 2.03 -0.10 -11.15
CA GLN A 15 2.31 1.30 -10.81
C GLN A 15 1.48 2.28 -11.65
N GLU A 16 1.47 2.10 -12.98
CA GLU A 16 0.69 2.92 -13.90
C GLU A 16 -0.81 2.86 -13.57
N SER A 17 -1.32 1.67 -13.24
CA SER A 17 -2.74 1.46 -12.94
C SER A 17 -3.16 2.10 -11.61
N ILE A 18 -2.37 1.94 -10.55
CA ILE A 18 -2.64 2.60 -9.26
C ILE A 18 -2.63 4.12 -9.42
N LEU A 19 -1.62 4.66 -10.12
CA LEU A 19 -1.53 6.10 -10.37
C LEU A 19 -2.73 6.60 -11.19
N GLY A 20 -3.10 5.87 -12.24
CA GLY A 20 -4.25 6.20 -13.08
C GLY A 20 -5.56 6.28 -12.31
N ILE A 21 -5.76 5.41 -11.32
CA ILE A 21 -6.95 5.45 -10.46
C ILE A 21 -6.94 6.66 -9.54
N ILE A 22 -5.81 6.96 -8.90
CA ILE A 22 -5.68 8.16 -8.04
C ILE A 22 -5.96 9.41 -8.87
N GLN A 23 -5.40 9.49 -10.07
CA GLN A 23 -5.60 10.57 -11.03
C GLN A 23 -7.08 10.68 -11.42
N MET A 24 -7.74 9.57 -11.75
CA MET A 24 -9.17 9.53 -12.09
C MET A 24 -10.05 10.04 -10.92
N LEU A 25 -9.80 9.57 -9.70
CA LEU A 25 -10.54 10.01 -8.50
C LEU A 25 -10.40 11.52 -8.26
N HIS A 26 -9.21 12.06 -8.50
CA HIS A 26 -8.95 13.48 -8.37
C HIS A 26 -9.60 14.29 -9.51
N ASP A 27 -9.33 13.94 -10.77
CA ASP A 27 -9.67 14.78 -11.92
C ASP A 27 -11.13 14.63 -12.37
N GLN A 28 -11.67 13.42 -12.36
CA GLN A 28 -13.03 13.16 -12.85
C GLN A 28 -14.07 13.30 -11.74
N TYR A 29 -13.75 12.80 -10.55
CA TYR A 29 -14.68 12.76 -9.42
C TYR A 29 -14.45 13.90 -8.41
N HIS A 30 -13.45 14.76 -8.63
CA HIS A 30 -13.15 15.91 -7.77
C HIS A 30 -12.96 15.53 -6.29
N ILE A 31 -12.46 14.32 -6.03
CA ILE A 31 -12.19 13.85 -4.67
C ILE A 31 -10.90 14.50 -4.18
N ALA A 32 -11.02 15.47 -3.27
CA ALA A 32 -9.89 16.26 -2.81
C ALA A 32 -8.95 15.52 -1.84
N GLN A 33 -9.46 14.54 -1.09
CA GLN A 33 -8.70 13.83 -0.05
C GLN A 33 -9.14 12.37 0.07
N LEU A 34 -8.18 11.48 0.26
CA LEU A 34 -8.40 10.09 0.65
C LEU A 34 -8.09 9.97 2.14
N ARG A 35 -9.04 9.43 2.92
CA ARG A 35 -8.85 9.20 4.36
C ARG A 35 -8.01 7.96 4.63
N GLU A 36 -8.20 6.93 3.82
CA GLU A 36 -7.64 5.60 4.04
C GLU A 36 -7.59 4.84 2.70
N ILE A 37 -6.56 4.01 2.52
CA ILE A 37 -6.40 3.11 1.37
C ILE A 37 -6.00 1.74 1.92
N HIS A 38 -6.75 0.71 1.55
CA HIS A 38 -6.42 -0.68 1.84
C HIS A 38 -5.84 -1.33 0.58
N LEU A 39 -4.66 -1.92 0.69
CA LEU A 39 -4.02 -2.66 -0.40
C LEU A 39 -3.85 -4.11 0.04
N SER A 40 -4.33 -5.04 -0.77
CA SER A 40 -4.07 -6.47 -0.62
C SER A 40 -3.24 -6.93 -1.82
N LEU A 41 -2.13 -7.62 -1.56
CA LEU A 41 -1.18 -8.07 -2.57
C LEU A 41 -1.00 -9.57 -2.44
N THR A 42 -1.14 -10.28 -3.57
CA THR A 42 -0.66 -11.65 -3.71
C THR A 42 0.65 -11.60 -4.47
N LEU A 43 1.73 -12.07 -3.84
CA LEU A 43 3.06 -12.07 -4.43
C LEU A 43 3.31 -13.42 -5.08
N MET A 44 4.01 -13.42 -6.22
CA MET A 44 4.46 -14.63 -6.88
C MET A 44 5.97 -14.53 -7.15
N ASP A 45 6.65 -15.67 -7.15
CA ASP A 45 8.02 -15.77 -7.65
C ASP A 45 8.08 -15.83 -9.19
N ASP A 46 9.29 -15.93 -9.73
CA ASP A 46 9.54 -16.02 -11.17
C ASP A 46 9.02 -17.33 -11.79
N GLU A 47 8.74 -18.34 -10.99
CA GLU A 47 8.16 -19.62 -11.42
C GLU A 47 6.61 -19.58 -11.39
N GLY A 48 6.03 -18.50 -10.84
CA GLY A 48 4.59 -18.27 -10.76
C GLY A 48 3.94 -18.90 -9.52
N PHE A 49 4.73 -19.27 -8.51
CA PHE A 49 4.21 -19.77 -7.25
C PHE A 49 3.98 -18.62 -6.27
N ASP A 50 2.88 -18.71 -5.51
CA ASP A 50 2.58 -17.76 -4.45
C ASP A 50 3.68 -17.78 -3.39
N VAL A 51 4.15 -16.60 -3.00
CA VAL A 51 5.18 -16.42 -1.97
C VAL A 51 4.71 -15.50 -0.86
N GLU A 52 5.25 -15.74 0.33
CA GLU A 52 5.05 -14.89 1.50
C GLU A 52 6.37 -14.21 1.86
N LEU A 53 6.28 -12.96 2.33
CA LEU A 53 7.43 -12.30 2.92
C LEU A 53 7.59 -12.80 4.36
N ILE A 54 8.79 -13.23 4.72
CA ILE A 54 9.11 -13.76 6.05
C ILE A 54 10.01 -12.76 6.79
N ASP A 55 9.68 -12.48 8.05
CA ASP A 55 10.53 -11.73 8.96
C ASP A 55 11.75 -12.58 9.34
N THR A 56 12.96 -12.08 9.07
CA THR A 56 14.19 -12.85 9.35
C THR A 56 14.51 -13.00 10.83
N GLU A 57 13.97 -12.13 11.70
CA GLU A 57 14.17 -12.20 13.14
C GLU A 57 13.15 -13.15 13.77
N THR A 58 11.87 -12.96 13.49
CA THR A 58 10.79 -13.75 14.12
C THR A 58 10.47 -15.06 13.38
N HIS A 59 10.89 -15.17 12.12
CA HIS A 59 10.53 -16.27 11.21
C HIS A 59 9.03 -16.39 10.94
N GLU A 60 8.28 -15.31 11.12
CA GLU A 60 6.85 -15.24 10.86
C GLU A 60 6.54 -14.53 9.54
N SER A 61 5.44 -14.90 8.89
CA SER A 61 4.99 -14.25 7.66
C SER A 61 4.45 -12.85 7.92
N TYR A 62 4.87 -11.87 7.11
CA TYR A 62 4.30 -10.53 7.10
C TYR A 62 2.87 -10.54 6.56
N ARG A 63 1.88 -10.31 7.43
CA ARG A 63 0.46 -10.30 7.06
C ARG A 63 -0.07 -8.91 6.72
N VAL A 64 0.43 -7.88 7.40
CA VAL A 64 -0.03 -6.49 7.25
C VAL A 64 1.17 -5.56 7.22
N MET A 65 1.19 -4.65 6.24
CA MET A 65 2.13 -3.54 6.19
C MET A 65 1.35 -2.24 6.35
N GLU A 66 1.64 -1.49 7.41
CA GLU A 66 0.95 -0.24 7.70
C GLU A 66 1.82 0.96 7.30
N VAL A 67 1.37 1.71 6.31
CA VAL A 67 2.07 2.92 5.87
C VAL A 67 1.48 4.12 6.60
N PHE A 68 2.24 4.67 7.54
CA PHE A 68 1.83 5.86 8.27
C PHE A 68 2.42 7.13 7.65
N ARG A 69 1.69 8.23 7.79
CA ARG A 69 2.33 9.56 7.68
C ARG A 69 3.15 9.76 8.94
N ASP A 70 4.38 10.25 8.83
CA ASP A 70 5.20 10.49 10.02
C ASP A 70 4.56 11.60 10.89
N HIS A 71 4.34 11.34 12.18
CA HIS A 71 3.77 12.30 13.14
C HIS A 71 4.83 12.64 14.19
N LYS A 72 5.65 13.66 13.94
CA LYS A 72 6.19 14.48 15.03
C LYS A 72 5.44 15.81 15.07
N ASP A 73 4.58 15.87 16.07
CA ASP A 73 3.93 17.05 16.66
C ASP A 73 2.77 17.74 15.92
N PHE A 74 1.72 17.93 16.71
CA PHE A 74 0.60 18.85 16.49
C PHE A 74 1.10 20.29 16.33
N GLN A 75 1.60 20.67 15.16
CA GLN A 75 1.61 22.06 14.71
C GLN A 75 1.27 22.14 13.23
N LYS A 76 0.42 23.12 12.89
CA LYS A 76 0.07 23.49 11.52
C LYS A 76 1.35 23.68 10.70
N VAL A 77 1.77 22.69 9.92
CA VAL A 77 2.79 22.88 8.89
C VAL A 77 2.35 22.26 7.58
N ARG A 78 2.43 23.12 6.58
CA ARG A 78 2.18 22.90 5.16
C ARG A 78 3.22 21.94 4.58
N GLN A 79 2.74 21.12 3.65
CA GLN A 79 3.46 20.52 2.53
C GLN A 79 4.47 19.39 2.82
N SER A 80 4.16 18.24 2.19
CA SER A 80 5.04 17.16 1.75
C SER A 80 6.05 16.62 2.78
N ALA A 81 5.57 15.71 3.63
CA ALA A 81 6.44 14.76 4.33
C ALA A 81 6.44 13.43 3.56
N PRO A 82 7.57 12.69 3.53
CA PRO A 82 7.63 11.36 2.93
C PRO A 82 6.78 10.35 3.74
N LEU A 83 6.24 9.36 3.03
CA LEU A 83 5.51 8.23 3.63
C LEU A 83 6.52 7.29 4.30
N THR A 84 6.25 6.89 5.54
CA THR A 84 7.09 5.94 6.29
C THR A 84 6.40 4.58 6.29
N LEU A 85 7.11 3.55 5.80
CA LEU A 85 6.66 2.16 5.89
C LEU A 85 6.96 1.63 7.30
N ILE A 86 5.93 1.25 8.03
CA ILE A 86 6.05 0.52 9.29
C ILE A 86 5.44 -0.86 9.07
N VAL A 87 6.18 -1.90 9.40
CA VAL A 87 5.68 -3.25 9.31
C VAL A 87 5.28 -3.69 10.71
N ASP A 88 3.98 -3.95 10.91
CA ASP A 88 3.43 -4.36 12.20
C ASP A 88 2.95 -5.82 12.10
N ASN A 89 3.73 -6.71 12.71
CA ASN A 89 3.42 -8.14 12.82
C ASN A 89 2.67 -8.49 14.11
N THR A 90 2.27 -7.51 14.92
CA THR A 90 1.77 -7.74 16.30
C THR A 90 0.26 -7.73 16.45
N LYS A 91 -0.51 -7.52 15.37
CA LYS A 91 -1.97 -7.61 15.42
C LYS A 91 -2.44 -9.07 15.39
N ASN A 92 -2.38 -9.71 16.55
CA ASN A 92 -3.28 -10.81 16.89
C ASN A 92 -4.62 -10.23 17.37
N ASP A 93 -5.70 -10.68 16.72
CA ASP A 93 -7.14 -10.60 17.06
C ASP A 93 -7.65 -9.50 18.01
#